data_AF-A0A952HY36-F1
#
_entry.id   AF-A0A952HY36-F1
#
_cell.length_a   1.000
_cell.length_b   1.000
_cell.length_c   1.000
_cell.angle_alpha   90.00
_cell.angle_beta   90.00
_cell.angle_gamma   90.00
#
_symmetry.space_group_name_H-M   'P 1'
#
loop_
_entity.id
_entity.type
_entity.pdbx_description
1 polymer ?
#
loop_
_entity_poly.entity_id
_entity_poly.type
_entity_poly.pdbx_seq_one_letter_code
_entity_poly.pdbx_strand_id
1 'polypeptide(L)' 'YREQGHYLERMYKWAKRVGVDEIRARIMEDVDSRANYLRRFVESQKIAQHDPWSERAKKTKHVHEFTVKPIELVETFA' A
#
# COMPACT_ATOMS: atom_id res chain seq x y z
N TYR A 1 -9.78 6.56 -5.22
CA TYR A 1 -10.10 6.40 -3.79
C TYR A 1 -10.05 7.71 -3.01
N ARG A 2 -8.91 8.41 -2.92
CA ARG A 2 -8.80 9.64 -2.09
C ARG A 2 -9.77 10.77 -2.46
N GLU A 3 -10.27 10.80 -3.70
CA GLU A 3 -11.24 11.80 -4.15
C GLU A 3 -12.72 11.46 -3.87
N GLN A 4 -13.06 10.19 -3.62
CA GLN A 4 -14.46 9.70 -3.63
C GLN A 4 -14.80 8.78 -2.45
N GLY A 5 -13.83 8.46 -1.61
CA GLY A 5 -14.01 7.57 -0.48
C GLY A 5 -14.91 8.23 0.57
N HIS A 6 -15.90 7.50 1.06
CA HIS A 6 -16.70 7.96 2.19
C HIS A 6 -15.90 7.81 3.50
N TYR A 7 -16.33 8.51 4.55
CA TYR A 7 -15.72 8.36 5.88
C TYR A 7 -15.75 6.89 6.33
N LEU A 8 -14.59 6.39 6.79
CA LEU A 8 -14.34 4.99 7.20
C LEU A 8 -14.54 3.92 6.11
N GLU A 9 -14.73 4.29 4.86
CA GLU A 9 -14.86 3.33 3.77
C GLU A 9 -13.51 2.65 3.49
N ARG A 10 -13.47 1.31 3.55
CA ARG A 10 -12.28 0.53 3.17
C ARG A 10 -12.12 0.48 1.66
N MET A 11 -10.88 0.43 1.18
CA MET A 11 -10.54 0.43 -0.25
C MET A 11 -11.32 -0.61 -1.07
N TYR A 12 -11.49 -1.84 -0.55
CA TYR A 12 -12.23 -2.89 -1.25
C TYR A 12 -13.74 -2.60 -1.34
N LYS A 13 -14.33 -1.93 -0.33
CA LYS A 13 -15.73 -1.50 -0.35
C LYS A 13 -15.93 -0.37 -1.36
N TRP A 14 -15.00 0.60 -1.37
CA TRP A 14 -14.97 1.65 -2.37
C TRP A 14 -14.87 1.10 -3.79
N ALA A 15 -13.93 0.18 -4.04
CA ALA A 15 -13.75 -0.42 -5.36
C ALA A 15 -15.00 -1.19 -5.82
N LYS A 16 -15.65 -1.91 -4.90
CA LYS A 16 -16.93 -2.59 -5.18
C LYS A 16 -18.05 -1.60 -5.50
N ARG A 17 -18.13 -0.48 -4.79
CA ARG A 17 -19.18 0.55 -4.99
C ARG A 17 -18.99 1.34 -6.27
N VAL A 18 -17.76 1.74 -6.57
CA VAL A 18 -17.43 2.54 -7.76
C VAL A 18 -17.39 1.69 -9.02
N GLY A 19 -16.95 0.43 -8.91
CA GLY A 19 -16.81 -0.48 -10.04
C GLY A 19 -15.47 -0.34 -10.74
N VAL A 20 -14.92 -1.47 -11.21
CA VAL A 20 -13.59 -1.53 -11.85
C VAL A 20 -13.57 -0.77 -13.18
N ASP A 21 -14.68 -0.74 -13.92
CA ASP A 21 -14.74 -0.06 -15.21
C ASP A 21 -14.66 1.46 -15.08
N GLU A 22 -15.35 2.07 -14.11
CA GLU A 22 -15.21 3.51 -13.81
C GLU A 22 -13.79 3.84 -13.32
N ILE A 23 -13.22 2.99 -12.48
CA ILE A 23 -11.83 3.17 -12.03
C ILE A 23 -10.88 3.14 -13.22
N ARG A 24 -11.08 2.20 -14.15
CA ARG A 24 -10.28 2.08 -15.37
C ARG A 24 -10.44 3.31 -16.26
N ALA A 25 -11.67 3.72 -16.57
CA ALA A 25 -11.93 4.89 -17.40
C ALA A 25 -11.24 6.12 -16.82
N ARG A 26 -11.35 6.34 -15.50
CA ARG A 26 -10.71 7.47 -14.83
C ARG A 26 -9.18 7.49 -14.93
N ILE A 27 -8.53 6.33 -14.85
CA ILE A 27 -7.06 6.27 -14.87
C ILE A 27 -6.49 6.05 -16.27
N MET A 28 -7.26 5.53 -17.23
CA MET A 28 -6.76 5.21 -18.57
C MET A 28 -7.16 6.25 -19.59
N GLU A 29 -8.43 6.69 -19.57
CA GLU A 29 -9.04 7.53 -20.60
C GLU A 29 -8.94 9.02 -20.25
N ASP A 30 -9.01 9.38 -18.97
CA ASP A 30 -8.84 10.75 -18.50
C ASP A 30 -7.36 11.06 -18.15
N VAL A 31 -6.63 11.50 -19.18
CA VAL A 31 -5.19 11.79 -19.10
C VAL A 31 -4.88 12.95 -18.14
N ASP A 32 -5.72 13.99 -18.14
CA ASP A 32 -5.51 15.19 -17.33
C ASP A 32 -5.70 14.88 -15.84
N SER A 33 -6.77 14.14 -15.50
CA SER A 33 -6.97 13.66 -14.14
C SER A 33 -5.82 12.75 -13.70
N ARG A 34 -5.38 11.81 -14.54
CA ARG A 34 -4.23 10.94 -14.24
C ARG A 34 -2.98 11.74 -13.91
N ALA A 35 -2.64 12.74 -14.73
CA ALA A 35 -1.48 13.60 -14.50
C ALA A 35 -1.59 14.39 -13.18
N ASN A 36 -2.78 14.91 -12.87
CA ASN A 36 -3.03 15.62 -11.62
C ASN A 36 -2.90 14.70 -10.40
N TYR A 37 -3.40 13.46 -10.47
CA TYR A 37 -3.24 12.47 -9.40
C TYR A 37 -1.78 12.15 -9.14
N LEU A 38 -0.98 11.93 -10.19
CA LEU A 38 0.44 11.69 -10.06
C LEU A 38 1.15 12.86 -9.38
N ARG A 39 0.89 14.10 -9.84
CA ARG A 39 1.50 15.30 -9.27
C ARG A 39 1.22 15.42 -7.77
N ARG A 40 -0.04 15.26 -7.36
CA ARG A 40 -0.45 15.32 -5.94
C ARG A 40 0.13 14.17 -5.13
N PHE A 41 0.21 12.98 -5.73
CA PHE A 41 0.85 11.83 -5.10
C PHE A 41 2.33 12.12 -4.84
N VAL A 42 3.10 12.56 -5.84
CA VAL A 42 4.52 12.90 -5.70
C VAL A 42 4.74 13.97 -4.63
N GLU A 43 3.90 15.00 -4.60
CA GLU A 43 3.98 16.03 -3.55
C GLU A 43 3.78 15.42 -2.15
N SER A 44 2.77 14.57 -1.98
CA SER A 44 2.53 13.90 -0.69
C SER A 44 3.69 12.99 -0.27
N GLN A 45 4.40 12.37 -1.23
CA GLN A 45 5.52 11.49 -0.93
C GLN A 45 6.72 12.23 -0.36
N LYS A 46 6.89 13.53 -0.64
CA LYS A 46 8.01 14.33 -0.09
C LYS A 46 8.08 14.30 1.43
N ILE A 47 6.94 14.14 2.11
CA ILE A 47 6.85 14.12 3.58
C ILE A 47 6.37 12.78 4.16
N ALA A 48 5.77 11.91 3.35
CA ALA A 48 5.19 10.65 3.83
C ALA A 48 6.16 9.45 3.80
N GLN A 49 7.37 9.61 3.26
CA GLN A 49 8.39 8.56 3.15
C GLN A 49 9.17 8.33 4.46
N HIS A 50 8.46 8.29 5.58
CA HIS A 50 9.01 7.87 6.87
C HIS A 50 8.63 6.41 7.10
N ASP A 51 9.63 5.53 7.21
CA ASP A 51 9.40 4.13 7.57
C ASP A 51 8.97 4.04 9.05
N PRO A 52 7.69 3.71 9.33
CA PRO A 52 7.19 3.66 10.71
C PRO A 52 7.80 2.50 11.51
N TRP A 53 8.45 1.55 10.84
CA TRP A 53 9.10 0.40 11.45
C TRP A 53 10.62 0.54 11.54
N SER A 54 11.23 1.61 11.00
CA SER A 54 12.69 1.74 10.93
C SER A 54 13.33 1.66 12.31
N GLU A 55 12.68 2.19 13.35
CA GLU A 55 13.20 2.08 14.71
C GLU A 55 13.07 0.66 15.28
N ARG A 56 11.98 -0.05 15.00
CA ARG A 56 11.74 -1.43 15.48
C ARG A 56 12.62 -2.45 14.75
N ALA A 57 12.88 -2.22 13.47
CA ALA A 57 13.72 -3.08 12.65
C ALA A 57 15.23 -2.88 12.91
N LYS A 58 15.68 -1.65 13.20
CA LYS A 58 17.11 -1.32 13.36
C LYS A 58 17.59 -1.18 14.81
N LYS A 59 16.70 -0.92 15.77
CA LYS A 59 17.05 -0.80 17.21
C LYS A 59 16.59 -2.05 17.97
N THR A 60 17.16 -2.25 19.15
CA THR A 60 16.93 -3.37 20.09
C THR A 60 15.47 -3.62 20.54
N LYS A 61 14.49 -2.82 20.10
CA LYS A 61 13.06 -3.00 20.45
C LYS A 61 12.40 -3.97 19.47
N HIS A 62 11.98 -5.15 19.94
CA HIS A 62 11.23 -6.15 19.16
C HIS A 62 11.99 -6.76 17.97
N VAL A 63 13.33 -6.83 18.01
CA VAL A 63 14.16 -7.45 16.95
C VAL A 63 13.71 -8.87 16.59
N HIS A 64 13.17 -9.62 17.55
CA HIS A 64 12.66 -10.96 17.36
C HIS A 64 11.47 -11.05 16.38
N GLU A 65 10.68 -9.98 16.19
CA GLU A 65 9.58 -9.91 15.20
C GLU A 65 10.10 -9.90 13.76
N PHE A 66 11.34 -9.45 13.57
CA PHE A 66 11.98 -9.27 12.27
C PHE A 66 13.20 -10.17 12.07
N THR A 67 13.49 -11.07 13.02
CA THR A 67 14.57 -12.05 12.91
C THR A 67 14.08 -13.22 12.07
N VAL A 68 14.72 -13.45 10.92
CA VAL A 68 14.44 -14.61 10.07
C VAL A 68 14.78 -15.87 10.86
N LYS A 69 13.78 -16.71 11.12
CA LYS A 69 14.02 -18.02 11.69
C LYS A 69 14.52 -18.97 10.60
N PRO A 70 15.61 -19.72 10.85
CA PRO A 70 16.02 -20.76 9.91
C PRO A 70 14.90 -21.79 9.78
N ILE A 71 14.60 -22.16 8.54
CA ILE A 71 13.71 -23.28 8.26
C ILE A 71 14.56 -24.54 8.33
N GLU A 72 14.23 -25.45 9.25
CA GLU A 72 14.79 -26.79 9.24
C GLU A 72 14.08 -27.59 8.14
N LEU A 73 14.83 -27.95 7.10
CA LEU A 73 14.37 -28.91 6.11
C LEU A 73 14.29 -30.27 6.82
N VAL A 74 13.09 -30.66 7.20
CA VAL A 74 12.83 -32.02 7.66
C VAL A 74 12.98 -32.90 6.43
N GLU A 75 13.98 -33.78 6.40
CA GLU A 75 14.11 -34.80 5.36
C GLU A 75 12.81 -35.61 5.35
N THR A 76 11.99 -35.41 4.31
CA THR A 76 10.83 -36.25 4.07
C THR A 76 11.35 -37.65 3.77
N PHE A 77 11.18 -38.55 4.72
CA PHE A 77 11.52 -39.96 4.60
C PHE A 77 10.87 -40.55 3.33
N ALA A 78 11.70 -41.20 2.53
CA ALA A 78 11.34 -41.97 1.34
C ALA A 78 10.66 -43.29 1.71
#